data_AF-A0A523BQB3-F1
#
_entry.id   AF-A0A523BQB3-F1
#
_cell.length_a   1.000
_cell.length_b   1.000
_cell.length_c   1.000
_cell.angle_alpha   90.00
_cell.angle_beta   90.00
_cell.angle_gamma   90.00
#
_symmetry.space_group_name_H-M   'P 1'
#
loop_
_entity.id
_entity.type
_entity.pdbx_description
1 polymer ?
#
loop_
_entity_poly.entity_id
_entity_poly.type
_entity_poly.pdbx_seq_one_letter_code
_entity_poly.pdbx_strand_id
1 'polypeptide(L)'
;MKPYRIHSHKNRSQVWRNNTMKKPFLIILSLILAFTMFNSSAIASSGVVIYDSISDPLPGNIPSMGFEATSTNEFGDEILFTADSGRAIESITVIMSSWGCESGAWNSLDCETTPDATFDHPITLNLYAVDTSGSIRSPGDLLATLTQTFTIPYRPSANLSLCPGGGWYSEGEGKCYNGLATSITFDFSGMGVTLPDDIIWGVAYNTSHYGVNPIGVSASCYSESGGCGYDSLNVGVLTSDSMVGTDVDSSGVFLNSTWAGAYCDAGVGGTGTLRLDTGCWEGYRPQIRFEVQEMLGACQVNKDYSNKVYNLASDCITDKTIFIEDGWTLNGNGYSITAIDPVGGHFLGAVIMNGGTTASIINLEVTASGLTNACDSGANRLRAILFDGAGGSITDNYVHGIRQGLSGCQEGNAIEVRNFDAASNPAPNQMEVLISGNVVEDYQKNGITTNGNVAATVSDNTITGDGQITYIAQNGIQVGYGATAFVRNNTISSNWYSPKSYVACGLLMYDANGVKQKDNIFFTNEKNLCNFMRGGGIFNLE
;
A
#
# COMPACT_ATOMS: atom_id res chain seq x y z
N MET A 1 39.72 -4.33 -51.06
CA MET A 1 41.09 -4.49 -50.51
C MET A 1 41.36 -3.37 -49.51
N LYS A 2 41.98 -3.67 -48.36
CA LYS A 2 42.61 -2.74 -47.40
C LYS A 2 44.14 -2.85 -47.56
N PRO A 3 45.03 -2.09 -46.87
CA PRO A 3 44.89 -0.79 -46.17
C PRO A 3 46.00 0.23 -46.58
N TYR A 4 46.16 1.37 -45.88
CA TYR A 4 47.36 1.65 -45.04
C TYR A 4 47.15 2.86 -44.10
N ARG A 5 48.10 3.06 -43.17
CA ARG A 5 47.96 3.78 -41.88
C ARG A 5 49.28 4.52 -41.56
N ILE A 6 49.25 5.59 -40.74
CA ILE A 6 50.10 5.86 -39.53
C ILE A 6 50.29 7.38 -39.23
N HIS A 7 50.42 7.69 -37.92
CA HIS A 7 50.53 9.01 -37.28
C HIS A 7 51.89 9.74 -37.41
N SER A 8 51.93 11.01 -36.97
CA SER A 8 53.07 11.58 -36.24
C SER A 8 52.67 12.79 -35.35
N HIS A 9 53.21 12.86 -34.13
CA HIS A 9 53.04 13.97 -33.17
C HIS A 9 54.10 15.07 -33.35
N LYS A 10 53.84 16.30 -32.84
CA LYS A 10 54.85 17.09 -32.10
C LYS A 10 54.27 18.21 -31.23
N ASN A 11 54.79 18.32 -30.00
CA ASN A 11 54.52 19.39 -29.02
C ASN A 11 55.50 20.57 -29.19
N ARG A 12 55.07 21.78 -28.78
CA ARG A 12 55.78 22.88 -28.06
C ARG A 12 54.93 24.16 -28.21
N SER A 13 54.44 24.93 -27.23
CA SER A 13 54.76 25.28 -25.83
C SER A 13 55.24 26.74 -25.69
N GLN A 14 54.71 27.49 -24.70
CA GLN A 14 55.28 28.71 -24.09
C GLN A 14 55.17 30.05 -24.89
N VAL A 15 55.06 31.27 -24.31
CA VAL A 15 54.97 31.76 -22.89
C VAL A 15 54.54 33.26 -22.80
N TRP A 16 53.56 33.60 -21.93
CA TRP A 16 53.37 34.86 -21.13
C TRP A 16 53.23 36.23 -21.87
N ARG A 17 52.63 37.33 -21.37
CA ARG A 17 52.47 37.98 -20.03
C ARG A 17 51.22 38.94 -20.13
N ASN A 18 50.67 39.64 -19.12
CA ASN A 18 51.03 39.91 -17.70
C ASN A 18 49.79 40.22 -16.81
N ASN A 19 50.03 40.33 -15.50
CA ASN A 19 49.16 40.61 -14.34
C ASN A 19 48.24 41.86 -14.31
N THR A 20 47.17 41.78 -13.50
CA THR A 20 47.00 42.64 -12.30
C THR A 20 46.20 41.93 -11.20
N MET A 21 46.69 41.96 -9.95
CA MET A 21 46.01 41.36 -8.78
C MET A 21 45.22 42.41 -7.99
N LYS A 22 44.02 42.04 -7.52
CA LYS A 22 43.41 42.60 -6.30
C LYS A 22 42.81 41.46 -5.46
N LYS A 23 42.78 41.68 -4.13
CA LYS A 23 42.67 40.68 -3.05
C LYS A 23 41.34 39.90 -3.05
N PRO A 24 41.31 38.66 -2.50
CA PRO A 24 40.09 37.86 -2.42
C PRO A 24 39.15 38.35 -1.31
N PHE A 25 37.84 38.30 -1.57
CA PHE A 25 36.80 38.28 -0.55
C PHE A 25 36.61 36.83 -0.07
N LEU A 26 36.42 36.64 1.24
CA LEU A 26 35.90 35.37 1.75
C LEU A 26 34.45 35.22 1.27
N ILE A 27 34.17 34.16 0.50
CA ILE A 27 32.81 33.68 0.30
C ILE A 27 32.54 32.68 1.41
N ILE A 28 31.67 33.05 2.35
CA ILE A 28 31.13 32.13 3.33
C ILE A 28 30.26 31.14 2.57
N LEU A 29 30.63 29.86 2.61
CA LEU A 29 29.84 28.79 2.02
C LEU A 29 28.66 28.48 2.95
N SER A 30 27.56 29.22 2.80
CA SER A 30 26.32 28.96 3.51
C SER A 30 25.73 27.63 3.03
N LEU A 31 25.91 26.56 3.81
CA LEU A 31 25.15 25.33 3.66
C LEU A 31 23.67 25.66 3.95
N ILE A 32 22.89 25.78 2.89
CA ILE A 32 21.43 25.72 2.98
C ILE A 32 21.10 24.23 3.12
N LEU A 33 20.88 23.78 4.35
CA LEU A 33 20.17 22.53 4.58
C LEU A 33 18.74 22.75 4.09
N ALA A 34 18.38 22.11 2.98
CA ALA A 34 17.00 22.11 2.52
C ALA A 34 16.18 21.22 3.45
N PHE A 35 15.57 21.81 4.48
CA PHE A 35 14.46 21.20 5.18
C PHE A 35 13.31 21.06 4.18
N THR A 36 13.20 19.87 3.58
CA THR A 36 11.95 19.45 2.93
C THR A 36 10.92 19.26 4.03
N MET A 37 10.09 20.28 4.25
CA MET A 37 8.89 20.13 5.07
C MET A 37 7.99 19.11 4.37
N PHE A 38 8.02 17.88 4.88
CA PHE A 38 6.95 16.92 4.62
C PHE A 38 5.73 17.44 5.37
N ASN A 39 4.84 18.13 4.65
CA ASN A 39 3.50 18.34 5.14
C ASN A 39 2.85 16.96 5.23
N SER A 40 2.73 16.44 6.44
CA SER A 40 1.89 15.28 6.75
C SER A 40 0.43 15.67 6.51
N SER A 41 0.01 15.62 5.25
CA SER A 41 -1.40 15.61 4.90
C SER A 41 -2.03 14.41 5.59
N ALA A 42 -3.07 14.63 6.40
CA ALA A 42 -3.83 13.54 6.97
C ALA A 42 -4.36 12.68 5.81
N ILE A 43 -3.84 11.46 5.69
CA ILE A 43 -4.36 10.48 4.75
C ILE A 43 -5.76 10.14 5.26
N ALA A 44 -6.78 10.53 4.52
CA ALA A 44 -8.12 10.01 4.73
C ALA A 44 -8.07 8.54 4.36
N SER A 45 -7.93 7.66 5.36
CA SER A 45 -7.87 6.22 5.14
C SER A 45 -9.12 5.75 4.41
N SER A 46 -8.91 4.94 3.38
CA SER A 46 -9.98 4.39 2.55
C SER A 46 -10.29 2.94 2.89
N GLY A 47 -9.58 2.38 3.88
CA GLY A 47 -9.60 0.98 4.25
C GLY A 47 -10.73 0.60 5.21
N VAL A 48 -10.98 -0.70 5.30
CA VAL A 48 -11.96 -1.30 6.21
C VAL A 48 -11.28 -1.60 7.54
N VAL A 49 -11.84 -1.07 8.63
CA VAL A 49 -11.40 -1.39 10.00
C VAL A 49 -11.73 -2.86 10.32
N ILE A 50 -10.72 -3.67 10.62
CA ILE A 50 -10.88 -5.11 10.98
C ILE A 50 -10.59 -5.42 12.44
N TYR A 51 -9.85 -4.53 13.11
CA TYR A 51 -9.65 -4.47 14.55
C TYR A 51 -9.50 -3.00 14.98
N ASP A 52 -10.07 -2.62 16.11
CA ASP A 52 -9.94 -1.28 16.68
C ASP A 52 -10.14 -1.31 18.20
N SER A 53 -9.11 -0.94 18.96
CA SER A 53 -9.16 -0.70 20.41
C SER A 53 -8.95 0.76 20.78
N ILE A 54 -8.94 1.69 19.81
CA ILE A 54 -8.73 3.12 20.05
C ILE A 54 -9.98 3.76 20.68
N SER A 55 -9.79 4.58 21.71
CA SER A 55 -10.90 5.36 22.29
C SER A 55 -11.37 6.46 21.33
N ASP A 56 -12.69 6.53 21.10
CA ASP A 56 -13.35 7.61 20.36
C ASP A 56 -14.45 8.27 21.22
N PRO A 57 -14.37 9.58 21.52
CA PRO A 57 -13.24 10.48 21.22
C PRO A 57 -11.99 10.12 22.04
N LEU A 58 -10.82 10.33 21.44
CA LEU A 58 -9.53 10.12 22.12
C LEU A 58 -9.37 11.16 23.24
N PRO A 59 -9.21 10.75 24.53
CA PRO A 59 -8.97 11.68 25.63
C PRO A 59 -7.61 12.38 25.50
N GLY A 60 -7.48 13.60 26.04
CA GLY A 60 -6.23 14.36 26.01
C GLY A 60 -5.03 13.61 26.60
N ASN A 61 -5.25 12.64 27.51
CA ASN A 61 -4.27 11.61 27.83
C ASN A 61 -4.94 10.32 28.29
N ILE A 62 -4.26 9.19 28.09
CA ILE A 62 -4.65 7.87 28.59
C ILE A 62 -3.53 7.26 29.47
N PRO A 63 -3.82 6.25 30.32
CA PRO A 63 -2.76 5.45 30.95
C PRO A 63 -1.86 4.84 29.87
N SER A 64 -0.59 4.56 30.21
CA SER A 64 0.43 4.27 29.19
C SER A 64 1.60 3.46 29.73
N MET A 65 2.10 2.50 28.96
CA MET A 65 3.31 1.73 29.24
C MET A 65 4.55 2.49 28.78
N GLY A 66 5.41 2.90 29.73
CA GLY A 66 6.55 3.79 29.45
C GLY A 66 7.86 3.05 29.27
N PHE A 67 8.53 3.25 28.13
CA PHE A 67 9.63 2.38 27.71
C PHE A 67 10.89 2.59 28.54
N GLU A 68 11.34 3.83 28.67
CA GLU A 68 12.51 4.19 29.49
C GLU A 68 12.28 3.82 30.97
N ALA A 69 11.12 4.20 31.51
CA ALA A 69 10.77 4.01 32.92
C ALA A 69 10.67 2.53 33.35
N THR A 70 10.42 1.61 32.41
CA THR A 70 10.22 0.17 32.69
C THR A 70 11.25 -0.74 32.03
N SER A 71 12.32 -0.19 31.45
CA SER A 71 13.38 -0.94 30.76
C SER A 71 12.89 -1.79 29.58
N THR A 72 11.87 -1.30 28.87
CA THR A 72 11.15 -2.01 27.82
C THR A 72 11.79 -1.80 26.45
N ASN A 73 11.89 -2.89 25.70
CA ASN A 73 12.39 -2.95 24.32
C ASN A 73 11.25 -3.07 23.30
N GLU A 74 10.17 -3.75 23.67
CA GLU A 74 9.01 -4.00 22.81
C GLU A 74 7.76 -4.29 23.65
N PHE A 75 6.61 -3.77 23.20
CA PHE A 75 5.33 -3.90 23.88
C PHE A 75 4.17 -3.94 22.88
N GLY A 76 3.20 -4.83 23.08
CA GLY A 76 2.02 -4.96 22.24
C GLY A 76 1.09 -6.04 22.76
N ASP A 77 0.36 -6.72 21.86
CA ASP A 77 -0.76 -7.57 22.25
C ASP A 77 -1.01 -8.73 21.27
N GLU A 78 -1.83 -9.70 21.66
CA GLU A 78 -2.41 -10.70 20.76
C GLU A 78 -3.85 -10.36 20.41
N ILE A 79 -4.13 -10.26 19.10
CA ILE A 79 -5.44 -9.90 18.59
C ILE A 79 -5.95 -10.92 17.57
N LEU A 80 -7.27 -11.10 17.56
CA LEU A 80 -8.03 -11.83 16.58
C LEU A 80 -8.87 -10.83 15.78
N PHE A 81 -8.63 -10.78 14.47
CA PHE A 81 -9.35 -9.89 13.56
C PHE A 81 -10.82 -10.29 13.44
N THR A 82 -11.66 -9.34 13.02
CA THR A 82 -13.05 -9.62 12.68
C THR A 82 -13.11 -10.75 11.64
N ALA A 83 -13.92 -11.78 11.90
CA ALA A 83 -14.11 -12.89 10.97
C ALA A 83 -14.61 -12.39 9.60
N ASP A 84 -14.28 -13.11 8.53
CA ASP A 84 -14.77 -12.86 7.16
C ASP A 84 -14.47 -11.46 6.57
N SER A 85 -13.47 -10.78 7.14
CA SER A 85 -12.92 -9.51 6.65
C SER A 85 -11.60 -9.72 5.89
N GLY A 86 -11.20 -8.72 5.10
CA GLY A 86 -9.95 -8.76 4.34
C GLY A 86 -8.71 -8.89 5.25
N ARG A 87 -7.58 -9.24 4.65
CA ARG A 87 -6.30 -9.44 5.37
C ARG A 87 -5.11 -8.67 4.78
N ALA A 88 -5.28 -8.03 3.62
CA ALA A 88 -4.27 -7.18 2.99
C ALA A 88 -4.23 -5.82 3.67
N ILE A 89 -3.20 -5.57 4.49
CA ILE A 89 -3.12 -4.37 5.34
C ILE A 89 -2.81 -3.11 4.52
N GLU A 90 -3.58 -2.05 4.76
CA GLU A 90 -3.39 -0.71 4.20
C GLU A 90 -2.73 0.22 5.23
N SER A 91 -3.27 0.26 6.46
CA SER A 91 -2.79 1.15 7.53
C SER A 91 -2.87 0.47 8.91
N ILE A 92 -1.98 0.85 9.82
CA ILE A 92 -2.07 0.50 11.24
C ILE A 92 -1.84 1.75 12.09
N THR A 93 -2.79 2.11 12.93
CA THR A 93 -2.70 3.27 13.83
C THR A 93 -2.51 2.83 15.27
N VAL A 94 -1.53 3.40 15.97
CA VAL A 94 -1.23 3.16 17.40
C VAL A 94 -1.42 4.45 18.18
N ILE A 95 -1.94 4.39 19.41
CA ILE A 95 -1.94 5.54 20.32
C ILE A 95 -0.68 5.55 21.18
N MET A 96 0.05 6.66 21.12
CA MET A 96 1.17 7.00 22.00
C MET A 96 0.73 8.01 23.05
N SER A 97 1.50 8.13 24.13
CA SER A 97 1.32 9.12 25.19
C SER A 97 2.67 9.78 25.52
N SER A 98 2.80 11.06 25.20
CA SER A 98 4.02 11.85 25.42
C SER A 98 3.96 12.58 26.76
N TRP A 99 4.86 12.27 27.70
CA TRP A 99 4.98 12.93 29.01
C TRP A 99 6.16 13.92 29.06
N GLY A 100 6.95 14.01 27.98
CA GLY A 100 8.11 14.89 27.89
C GLY A 100 7.74 16.36 27.65
N CYS A 101 8.67 17.25 28.00
CA CYS A 101 8.60 18.69 27.78
C CYS A 101 9.98 19.24 27.40
N GLU A 102 10.04 20.44 26.81
CA GLU A 102 11.30 21.05 26.40
C GLU A 102 12.18 21.44 27.61
N SER A 103 11.57 21.77 28.74
CA SER A 103 12.27 22.02 30.01
C SER A 103 11.44 21.59 31.22
N GLY A 104 12.11 21.24 32.31
CA GLY A 104 11.49 20.70 33.52
C GLY A 104 11.02 19.26 33.32
N ALA A 105 10.21 18.74 34.23
CA ALA A 105 9.66 17.39 34.14
C ALA A 105 8.19 17.34 34.53
N TRP A 106 7.49 16.29 34.08
CA TRP A 106 6.07 16.08 34.36
C TRP A 106 5.71 16.02 35.86
N ASN A 107 6.69 15.72 36.73
CA ASN A 107 6.52 15.53 38.18
C ASN A 107 7.18 16.62 39.05
N SER A 108 7.84 17.61 38.44
CA SER A 108 8.60 18.68 39.15
C SER A 108 7.88 20.03 39.22
N LEU A 109 6.67 20.11 38.66
CA LEU A 109 5.79 21.30 38.59
C LEU A 109 6.28 22.43 37.66
N ASP A 110 7.44 22.29 37.03
CA ASP A 110 8.10 23.29 36.17
C ASP A 110 8.19 22.87 34.69
N CYS A 111 7.34 21.93 34.29
CA CYS A 111 7.19 21.49 32.91
C CYS A 111 6.79 22.66 31.99
N GLU A 112 7.70 23.06 31.11
CA GLU A 112 7.53 24.11 30.11
C GLU A 112 7.77 23.55 28.69
N THR A 113 6.82 23.84 27.80
CA THR A 113 6.79 23.43 26.40
C THR A 113 6.23 24.58 25.56
N THR A 114 6.92 24.95 24.49
CA THR A 114 6.40 25.89 23.48
C THR A 114 5.17 25.27 22.80
N PRO A 115 4.06 26.01 22.59
CA PRO A 115 2.90 25.49 21.87
C PRO A 115 3.30 24.87 20.52
N ASP A 116 2.72 23.72 20.21
CA ASP A 116 2.97 22.92 19.01
C ASP A 116 4.42 22.41 18.84
N ALA A 117 5.25 22.43 19.91
CA ALA A 117 6.58 21.84 19.88
C ALA A 117 6.53 20.31 19.73
N THR A 118 7.43 19.79 18.90
CA THR A 118 7.50 18.36 18.53
C THR A 118 8.94 17.86 18.53
N PHE A 119 9.10 16.54 18.56
CA PHE A 119 10.37 15.86 18.30
C PHE A 119 10.14 14.69 17.33
N ASP A 120 11.06 14.47 16.40
CA ASP A 120 11.00 13.33 15.50
C ASP A 120 11.57 12.08 16.16
N HIS A 121 10.87 10.94 16.05
CA HIS A 121 11.33 9.68 16.61
C HIS A 121 11.03 8.49 15.69
N PRO A 122 12.02 7.60 15.39
CA PRO A 122 11.79 6.37 14.66
C PRO A 122 11.13 5.33 15.56
N ILE A 123 9.96 4.85 15.15
CA ILE A 123 9.20 3.81 15.85
C ILE A 123 9.01 2.64 14.88
N THR A 124 9.19 1.42 15.37
CA THR A 124 9.00 0.17 14.64
C THR A 124 7.72 -0.51 15.10
N LEU A 125 6.94 -1.01 14.14
CA LEU A 125 5.87 -1.98 14.39
C LEU A 125 6.28 -3.33 13.80
N ASN A 126 6.23 -4.39 14.62
CA ASN A 126 6.46 -5.77 14.23
C ASN A 126 5.14 -6.55 14.28
N LEU A 127 4.90 -7.39 13.27
CA LEU A 127 3.74 -8.26 13.17
C LEU A 127 4.21 -9.72 13.08
N TYR A 128 3.76 -10.57 14.00
CA TYR A 128 4.14 -11.97 14.15
C TYR A 128 2.94 -12.89 13.94
N ALA A 129 3.18 -14.04 13.31
CA ALA A 129 2.26 -15.17 13.41
C ALA A 129 2.18 -15.66 14.88
N VAL A 130 1.08 -16.25 15.29
CA VAL A 130 0.98 -16.82 16.64
C VAL A 130 1.47 -18.27 16.64
N ASP A 131 2.51 -18.57 17.43
CA ASP A 131 2.92 -19.94 17.70
C ASP A 131 2.00 -20.57 18.77
N THR A 132 1.35 -21.65 18.38
CA THR A 132 0.40 -22.44 19.19
C THR A 132 0.90 -23.87 19.46
N SER A 133 2.17 -24.15 19.14
CA SER A 133 2.80 -25.46 19.38
C SER A 133 3.06 -25.74 20.87
N GLY A 134 3.21 -24.67 21.67
CA GLY A 134 3.34 -24.71 23.12
C GLY A 134 2.00 -24.62 23.87
N SER A 135 2.05 -24.79 25.20
CA SER A 135 0.89 -24.57 26.08
C SER A 135 0.62 -23.10 26.43
N ILE A 136 1.53 -22.22 26.04
CA ILE A 136 1.44 -20.75 26.15
C ILE A 136 1.65 -20.23 24.73
N ARG A 137 0.82 -19.28 24.30
CA ARG A 137 0.91 -18.66 22.97
C ARG A 137 2.10 -17.71 22.94
N SER A 138 2.86 -17.71 21.84
CA SER A 138 4.11 -16.95 21.72
C SER A 138 4.31 -16.38 20.32
N PRO A 139 5.16 -15.35 20.14
CA PRO A 139 5.48 -14.84 18.81
C PRO A 139 6.16 -15.93 17.97
N GLY A 140 5.59 -16.20 16.79
CA GLY A 140 6.14 -17.11 15.78
C GLY A 140 6.93 -16.37 14.72
N ASP A 141 6.77 -16.76 13.45
CA ASP A 141 7.44 -16.12 12.32
C ASP A 141 7.05 -14.63 12.20
N LEU A 142 8.05 -13.78 11.94
CA LEU A 142 7.84 -12.36 11.66
C LEU A 142 7.22 -12.19 10.26
N LEU A 143 5.93 -11.81 10.23
CA LEU A 143 5.16 -11.61 9.00
C LEU A 143 5.53 -10.30 8.30
N ALA A 144 5.70 -9.24 9.08
CA ALA A 144 6.13 -7.93 8.60
C ALA A 144 6.79 -7.11 9.72
N THR A 145 7.64 -6.17 9.32
CA THR A 145 8.20 -5.14 10.21
C THR A 145 8.32 -3.84 9.43
N LEU A 146 7.96 -2.73 10.06
CA LEU A 146 8.04 -1.40 9.45
C LEU A 146 8.54 -0.39 10.49
N THR A 147 9.67 0.25 10.21
CA THR A 147 10.15 1.42 10.97
C THR A 147 9.78 2.70 10.23
N GLN A 148 9.06 3.60 10.89
CA GLN A 148 8.67 4.90 10.36
C GLN A 148 9.06 5.99 11.38
N THR A 149 9.52 7.15 10.89
CA THR A 149 9.80 8.30 11.75
C THR A 149 8.53 9.14 11.90
N PHE A 150 8.15 9.40 13.15
CA PHE A 150 6.98 10.18 13.49
C PHE A 150 7.36 11.48 14.19
N THR A 151 6.70 12.57 13.83
CA THR A 151 6.79 13.86 14.52
C THR A 151 5.85 13.84 15.72
N ILE A 152 6.39 13.60 16.91
CA ILE A 152 5.64 13.43 18.16
C ILE A 152 5.54 14.77 18.90
N PRO A 153 4.34 15.22 19.32
CA PRO A 153 4.21 16.40 20.16
C PRO A 153 4.76 16.17 21.57
N TYR A 154 5.43 17.19 22.11
CA TYR A 154 5.62 17.30 23.56
C TYR A 154 4.28 17.58 24.24
N ARG A 155 4.12 17.19 25.52
CA ARG A 155 2.91 17.60 26.26
C ARG A 155 2.92 19.11 26.52
N PRO A 156 1.74 19.78 26.59
CA PRO A 156 1.68 21.19 26.93
C PRO A 156 2.27 21.50 28.32
N SER A 157 2.67 22.75 28.51
CA SER A 157 3.17 23.30 29.78
C SER A 157 2.22 23.04 30.95
N ALA A 158 2.78 22.87 32.14
CA ALA A 158 2.02 22.77 33.38
C ALA A 158 1.13 24.01 33.62
N ASN A 159 -0.14 23.80 33.96
CA ASN A 159 -1.06 24.88 34.33
C ASN A 159 -1.29 24.85 35.84
N LEU A 160 -0.36 25.39 36.63
CA LEU A 160 -0.43 25.33 38.10
C LEU A 160 -1.66 26.02 38.72
N SER A 161 -2.37 26.87 37.96
CA SER A 161 -3.60 27.55 38.42
C SER A 161 -4.82 26.64 38.42
N LEU A 162 -4.94 25.75 37.42
CA LEU A 162 -6.07 24.81 37.27
C LEU A 162 -5.67 23.36 37.64
N CYS A 163 -4.40 23.04 37.48
CA CYS A 163 -3.78 21.74 37.67
C CYS A 163 -2.59 21.85 38.64
N PRO A 164 -2.84 22.09 39.95
CA PRO A 164 -1.79 22.33 40.94
C PRO A 164 -0.84 21.13 41.15
N GLY A 165 -1.17 19.95 40.61
CA GLY A 165 -0.29 18.78 40.58
C GLY A 165 0.74 18.76 39.44
N GLY A 166 0.86 19.82 38.64
CA GLY A 166 1.85 19.92 37.55
C GLY A 166 1.40 19.40 36.18
N GLY A 167 0.14 18.98 36.06
CA GLY A 167 -0.47 18.63 34.77
C GLY A 167 -0.77 19.86 33.91
N TRP A 168 -1.04 19.64 32.62
CA TRP A 168 -1.64 20.65 31.74
C TRP A 168 -3.17 20.55 31.78
N TYR A 169 -3.88 21.63 31.42
CA TYR A 169 -5.34 21.68 31.46
C TYR A 169 -5.95 21.56 30.06
N SER A 170 -6.75 20.52 29.84
CA SER A 170 -7.59 20.38 28.64
C SER A 170 -8.87 21.19 28.84
N GLU A 171 -8.98 22.33 28.16
CA GLU A 171 -10.19 23.17 28.20
C GLU A 171 -11.42 22.45 27.64
N GLY A 172 -11.23 21.65 26.58
CA GLY A 172 -12.32 20.91 25.93
C GLY A 172 -12.94 19.81 26.80
N GLU A 173 -12.17 19.26 27.75
CA GLU A 173 -12.65 18.22 28.68
C GLU A 173 -12.83 18.70 30.12
N GLY A 174 -12.31 19.88 30.46
CA GLY A 174 -12.28 20.41 31.82
C GLY A 174 -11.38 19.63 32.78
N LYS A 175 -10.35 18.94 32.29
CA LYS A 175 -9.52 17.98 33.04
C LYS A 175 -8.03 18.32 33.00
N CYS A 176 -7.29 17.80 33.99
CA CYS A 176 -5.84 17.89 34.07
C CYS A 176 -5.17 16.59 33.62
N TYR A 177 -4.12 16.69 32.80
CA TYR A 177 -3.40 15.55 32.23
C TYR A 177 -1.88 15.66 32.42
N ASN A 178 -1.23 14.50 32.57
CA ASN A 178 0.22 14.39 32.80
C ASN A 178 1.03 13.97 31.58
N GLY A 179 0.41 13.30 30.61
CA GLY A 179 0.93 13.11 29.25
C GLY A 179 0.01 13.78 28.23
N LEU A 180 0.31 13.63 26.94
CA LEU A 180 -0.54 14.00 25.81
C LEU A 180 -0.71 12.76 24.92
N ALA A 181 -1.95 12.30 24.73
CA ALA A 181 -2.25 11.22 23.80
C ALA A 181 -2.15 11.70 22.35
N THR A 182 -1.57 10.86 21.47
CA THR A 182 -1.41 11.15 20.05
C THR A 182 -1.45 9.87 19.23
N SER A 183 -2.09 9.90 18.06
CA SER A 183 -2.11 8.77 17.12
C SER A 183 -0.91 8.82 16.18
N ILE A 184 -0.23 7.69 15.98
CA ILE A 184 0.75 7.48 14.91
C ILE A 184 0.21 6.44 13.93
N THR A 185 0.31 6.68 12.63
CA THR A 185 -0.21 5.77 11.59
C THR A 185 0.91 5.29 10.67
N PHE A 186 1.13 3.98 10.68
CA PHE A 186 2.04 3.27 9.80
C PHE A 186 1.36 3.00 8.45
N ASP A 187 2.04 3.32 7.35
CA ASP A 187 1.58 3.05 5.99
C ASP A 187 2.13 1.71 5.48
N PHE A 188 1.25 0.72 5.30
CA PHE A 188 1.56 -0.62 4.78
C PHE A 188 1.12 -0.81 3.33
N SER A 189 0.45 0.17 2.72
CA SER A 189 -0.20 0.07 1.41
C SER A 189 0.75 -0.37 0.28
N GLY A 190 2.02 0.02 0.36
CA GLY A 190 3.07 -0.36 -0.60
C GLY A 190 3.76 -1.70 -0.33
N MET A 191 3.47 -2.41 0.77
CA MET A 191 4.18 -3.62 1.18
C MET A 191 3.52 -4.93 0.71
N GLY A 192 2.22 -4.93 0.40
CA GLY A 192 1.50 -6.14 -0.03
C GLY A 192 1.38 -7.22 1.05
N VAL A 193 1.34 -6.83 2.34
CA VAL A 193 1.30 -7.75 3.48
C VAL A 193 -0.13 -8.29 3.67
N THR A 194 -0.28 -9.61 3.61
CA THR A 194 -1.52 -10.31 3.97
C THR A 194 -1.34 -11.05 5.28
N LEU A 195 -2.19 -10.79 6.28
CA LEU A 195 -2.11 -11.40 7.61
C LEU A 195 -2.96 -12.69 7.76
N PRO A 196 -2.64 -13.55 8.74
CA PRO A 196 -3.57 -14.57 9.26
C PRO A 196 -4.71 -13.92 10.09
N ASP A 197 -5.63 -14.75 10.59
CA ASP A 197 -6.78 -14.31 11.41
C ASP A 197 -6.37 -13.78 12.79
N ASP A 198 -5.37 -14.41 13.42
CA ASP A 198 -4.78 -14.01 14.70
C ASP A 198 -3.30 -13.65 14.54
N ILE A 199 -2.87 -12.56 15.20
CA ILE A 199 -1.48 -12.13 15.22
C ILE A 199 -1.06 -11.69 16.63
N ILE A 200 0.25 -11.72 16.87
CA ILE A 200 0.88 -10.92 17.92
C ILE A 200 1.53 -9.72 17.24
N TRP A 201 1.34 -8.52 17.79
CA TRP A 201 2.03 -7.32 17.34
C TRP A 201 2.87 -6.71 18.46
N GLY A 202 3.91 -5.95 18.09
CA GLY A 202 4.81 -5.29 19.02
C GLY A 202 5.28 -3.94 18.49
N VAL A 203 5.18 -2.90 19.33
CA VAL A 203 5.80 -1.59 19.10
C VAL A 203 7.17 -1.59 19.77
N ALA A 204 8.20 -1.17 19.03
CA ALA A 204 9.57 -1.08 19.51
C ALA A 204 10.21 0.25 19.08
N TYR A 205 10.91 0.92 19.99
CA TYR A 205 11.73 2.09 19.72
C TYR A 205 12.89 2.18 20.72
N ASN A 206 13.82 3.09 20.49
CA ASN A 206 15.04 3.20 21.29
C ASN A 206 15.00 4.47 22.14
N THR A 207 15.18 4.31 23.44
CA THR A 207 15.31 5.42 24.40
C THR A 207 16.79 5.67 24.70
N SER A 208 17.11 6.51 25.68
CA SER A 208 18.49 6.78 26.09
C SER A 208 19.19 5.53 26.63
N HIS A 209 18.45 4.62 27.31
CA HIS A 209 19.04 3.42 27.92
C HIS A 209 18.46 2.09 27.40
N TYR A 210 17.31 2.08 26.72
CA TYR A 210 16.58 0.86 26.36
C TYR A 210 16.12 0.86 24.89
N GLY A 211 15.50 -0.24 24.47
CA GLY A 211 15.33 -0.59 23.06
C GLY A 211 16.45 -1.52 22.56
N VAL A 212 16.29 -2.02 21.33
CA VAL A 212 17.24 -2.97 20.71
C VAL A 212 18.61 -2.31 20.45
N ASN A 213 18.64 -1.00 20.19
CA ASN A 213 19.84 -0.20 19.99
C ASN A 213 19.68 1.17 20.68
N PRO A 214 19.86 1.25 22.02
CA PRO A 214 19.64 2.49 22.78
C PRO A 214 20.42 3.68 22.21
N ILE A 215 19.79 4.86 22.17
CA ILE A 215 20.36 6.08 21.58
C ILE A 215 21.58 6.54 22.39
N GLY A 216 21.57 6.31 23.71
CA GLY A 216 22.68 6.58 24.61
C GLY A 216 22.71 8.00 25.14
N VAL A 217 23.24 8.13 26.36
CA VAL A 217 23.41 9.38 27.14
C VAL A 217 24.27 10.48 26.49
N SER A 218 24.77 10.25 25.27
CA SER A 218 25.50 11.23 24.45
C SER A 218 24.59 12.05 23.52
N ALA A 219 23.29 11.76 23.45
CA ALA A 219 22.33 12.65 22.80
C ALA A 219 22.33 14.05 23.45
N SER A 220 22.21 15.12 22.66
CA SER A 220 22.29 16.50 23.19
C SER A 220 21.22 16.77 24.26
N CYS A 221 19.98 16.37 23.96
CA CYS A 221 18.82 16.50 24.84
C CYS A 221 18.98 15.78 26.19
N TYR A 222 19.84 14.75 26.29
CA TYR A 222 20.01 13.99 27.54
C TYR A 222 20.56 14.85 28.69
N SER A 223 21.31 15.91 28.34
CA SER A 223 21.90 16.86 29.28
C SER A 223 21.07 18.13 29.50
N GLU A 224 19.94 18.26 28.80
CA GLU A 224 19.02 19.40 28.90
C GLU A 224 18.02 19.20 30.05
N SER A 225 17.41 20.27 30.55
CA SER A 225 16.51 20.22 31.72
C SER A 225 15.25 19.39 31.49
N GLY A 226 14.80 19.26 30.25
CA GLY A 226 13.68 18.39 29.84
C GLY A 226 14.06 16.92 29.61
N GLY A 227 15.36 16.60 29.54
CA GLY A 227 15.84 15.34 28.98
C GLY A 227 15.48 15.21 27.50
N CYS A 228 15.51 13.98 26.97
CA CYS A 228 15.04 13.70 25.62
C CYS A 228 13.55 13.34 25.63
N GLY A 229 12.74 13.94 24.74
CA GLY A 229 11.30 13.70 24.68
C GLY A 229 10.90 12.23 24.55
N TYR A 230 11.71 11.43 23.84
CA TYR A 230 11.52 9.99 23.68
C TYR A 230 11.70 9.18 24.98
N ASP A 231 12.43 9.68 25.97
CA ASP A 231 12.59 9.05 27.29
C ASP A 231 11.32 9.18 28.14
N SER A 232 10.37 10.01 27.71
CA SER A 232 9.03 10.15 28.29
C SER A 232 7.92 9.87 27.28
N LEU A 233 8.24 9.19 26.18
CA LEU A 233 7.25 8.64 25.24
C LEU A 233 6.85 7.24 25.71
N ASN A 234 5.54 6.99 25.71
CA ASN A 234 4.91 5.76 26.19
C ASN A 234 3.89 5.24 25.17
N VAL A 235 3.56 3.94 25.19
CA VAL A 235 2.45 3.35 24.41
C VAL A 235 1.16 3.40 25.23
N GLY A 236 0.06 3.85 24.63
CA GLY A 236 -1.23 4.01 25.29
C GLY A 236 -1.91 2.68 25.64
N VAL A 237 -2.34 2.53 26.89
CA VAL A 237 -3.08 1.38 27.41
C VAL A 237 -4.37 1.82 28.11
N LEU A 238 -5.51 1.59 27.46
CA LEU A 238 -6.83 1.88 28.02
C LEU A 238 -7.88 1.03 27.32
N THR A 239 -8.64 0.25 28.09
CA THR A 239 -9.82 -0.44 27.56
C THR A 239 -10.91 0.57 27.18
N SER A 240 -11.32 0.56 25.92
CA SER A 240 -12.51 1.23 25.40
C SER A 240 -13.75 0.34 25.53
N ASP A 241 -14.93 0.94 25.77
CA ASP A 241 -16.22 0.24 25.74
C ASP A 241 -16.64 -0.18 24.32
N SER A 242 -16.04 0.45 23.29
CA SER A 242 -16.23 0.13 21.87
C SER A 242 -14.97 -0.51 21.33
N MET A 243 -15.08 -1.71 20.75
CA MET A 243 -13.99 -2.43 20.09
C MET A 243 -14.50 -3.10 18.81
N VAL A 244 -13.65 -3.14 17.77
CA VAL A 244 -13.81 -3.99 16.59
C VAL A 244 -12.78 -5.13 16.68
N GLY A 245 -13.14 -6.35 16.24
CA GLY A 245 -12.32 -7.55 16.45
C GLY A 245 -12.39 -8.08 17.88
N THR A 246 -11.40 -8.88 18.28
CA THR A 246 -11.30 -9.49 19.62
C THR A 246 -9.87 -9.42 20.13
N ASP A 247 -9.67 -8.84 21.31
CA ASP A 247 -8.48 -9.06 22.12
C ASP A 247 -8.59 -10.47 22.76
N VAL A 248 -7.54 -11.27 22.61
CA VAL A 248 -7.54 -12.71 22.93
C VAL A 248 -7.37 -12.98 24.43
N ASP A 249 -6.67 -12.12 25.16
CA ASP A 249 -6.52 -12.19 26.62
C ASP A 249 -6.66 -10.79 27.23
N SER A 250 -7.87 -10.44 27.66
CA SER A 250 -8.18 -9.13 28.24
C SER A 250 -7.51 -8.79 29.58
N SER A 251 -6.66 -9.68 30.10
CA SER A 251 -5.76 -9.44 31.23
C SER A 251 -4.28 -9.72 30.89
N GLY A 252 -3.97 -9.91 29.60
CA GLY A 252 -2.65 -10.19 29.04
C GLY A 252 -2.18 -9.10 28.08
N VAL A 253 -0.87 -9.09 27.84
CA VAL A 253 -0.15 -8.29 26.83
C VAL A 253 1.12 -9.04 26.43
N PHE A 254 1.78 -8.62 25.35
CA PHE A 254 3.12 -9.09 24.99
C PHE A 254 4.18 -8.06 25.38
N LEU A 255 5.07 -8.44 26.30
CA LEU A 255 6.08 -7.56 26.90
C LEU A 255 7.51 -8.11 26.78
N ASN A 256 8.40 -7.28 26.26
CA ASN A 256 9.85 -7.46 26.30
C ASN A 256 10.49 -6.35 27.15
N SER A 257 10.71 -6.60 28.43
CA SER A 257 11.47 -5.73 29.33
C SER A 257 12.67 -6.47 29.91
N THR A 258 13.77 -5.75 30.13
CA THR A 258 14.93 -6.27 30.87
C THR A 258 14.77 -6.16 32.39
N TRP A 259 13.76 -5.42 32.87
CA TRP A 259 13.48 -5.25 34.30
C TRP A 259 12.38 -6.20 34.76
N ALA A 260 12.73 -7.09 35.70
CA ALA A 260 11.80 -8.06 36.26
C ALA A 260 10.55 -7.44 36.91
N GLY A 261 10.63 -6.20 37.41
CA GLY A 261 9.50 -5.49 38.01
C GLY A 261 8.46 -4.94 37.01
N ALA A 262 8.72 -5.02 35.71
CA ALA A 262 7.76 -4.65 34.66
C ALA A 262 6.68 -5.73 34.40
N TYR A 263 6.92 -6.97 34.86
CA TYR A 263 6.08 -8.13 34.58
C TYR A 263 5.15 -8.48 35.75
N CYS A 264 3.92 -8.92 35.48
CA CYS A 264 2.96 -9.40 36.48
C CYS A 264 3.54 -10.50 37.37
N ASP A 265 4.41 -11.35 36.82
CA ASP A 265 5.04 -12.48 37.51
C ASP A 265 6.38 -12.15 38.19
N ALA A 266 6.75 -10.86 38.25
CA ALA A 266 8.05 -10.38 38.73
C ALA A 266 9.27 -11.03 38.03
N GLY A 267 9.12 -11.38 36.74
CA GLY A 267 10.18 -11.91 35.89
C GLY A 267 10.42 -13.42 36.00
N VAL A 268 9.53 -14.18 36.65
CA VAL A 268 9.66 -15.64 36.83
C VAL A 268 9.71 -16.40 35.49
N GLY A 269 8.94 -15.99 34.49
CA GLY A 269 8.96 -16.48 33.11
C GLY A 269 10.15 -16.00 32.28
N GLY A 270 11.10 -15.26 32.87
CA GLY A 270 12.23 -14.64 32.19
C GLY A 270 11.98 -13.18 31.80
N THR A 271 13.06 -12.52 31.39
CA THR A 271 13.12 -11.10 30.98
C THR A 271 14.00 -10.95 29.72
N GLY A 272 13.85 -9.86 28.97
CA GLY A 272 14.65 -9.56 27.78
C GLY A 272 14.22 -10.29 26.50
N THR A 273 13.05 -10.91 26.51
CA THR A 273 12.41 -11.58 25.36
C THR A 273 10.94 -11.21 25.33
N LEU A 274 10.36 -10.97 24.15
CA LEU A 274 8.93 -10.75 23.99
C LEU A 274 8.16 -12.03 24.38
N ARG A 275 7.31 -11.92 25.40
CA ARG A 275 6.47 -13.02 25.88
C ARG A 275 5.14 -12.48 26.39
N LEU A 276 4.14 -13.37 26.48
CA LEU A 276 2.92 -13.11 27.22
C LEU A 276 3.25 -12.74 28.68
N ASP A 277 2.66 -11.65 29.14
CA ASP A 277 2.58 -11.24 30.53
C ASP A 277 1.09 -11.02 30.87
N THR A 278 0.57 -11.73 31.87
CA THR A 278 -0.88 -11.85 32.07
C THR A 278 -1.26 -11.93 33.56
N GLY A 279 -2.51 -11.57 33.86
CA GLY A 279 -3.11 -11.60 35.20
C GLY A 279 -3.01 -10.28 35.96
N CYS A 280 -2.48 -9.21 35.34
CA CYS A 280 -2.47 -7.87 35.92
C CYS A 280 -2.79 -6.73 34.93
N TRP A 281 -3.17 -7.03 33.68
CA TRP A 281 -3.47 -6.04 32.64
C TRP A 281 -4.97 -5.79 32.44
N GLU A 282 -5.85 -6.28 33.32
CA GLU A 282 -7.30 -6.02 33.29
C GLU A 282 -7.57 -4.49 33.29
N GLY A 283 -8.20 -3.99 32.21
CA GLY A 283 -8.47 -2.57 31.99
C GLY A 283 -7.37 -1.79 31.23
N TYR A 284 -6.25 -2.43 30.90
CA TYR A 284 -5.05 -1.84 30.31
C TYR A 284 -4.69 -2.45 28.94
N ARG A 285 -5.68 -2.55 28.04
CA ARG A 285 -5.45 -2.97 26.66
C ARG A 285 -4.66 -1.93 25.86
N PRO A 286 -3.59 -2.30 25.12
CA PRO A 286 -2.90 -1.42 24.19
C PRO A 286 -3.83 -0.92 23.06
N GLN A 287 -3.78 0.38 22.75
CA GLN A 287 -4.68 0.98 21.76
C GLN A 287 -4.11 0.99 20.34
N ILE A 288 -4.73 0.19 19.47
CA ILE A 288 -4.33 -0.01 18.07
C ILE A 288 -5.55 -0.20 17.16
N ARG A 289 -5.43 0.22 15.90
CA ARG A 289 -6.42 0.03 14.83
C ARG A 289 -5.76 -0.54 13.59
N PHE A 290 -6.36 -1.57 13.01
CA PHE A 290 -5.93 -2.19 11.75
C PHE A 290 -6.95 -1.93 10.65
N GLU A 291 -6.47 -1.41 9.53
CA GLU A 291 -7.27 -1.11 8.34
C GLU A 291 -6.72 -1.92 7.15
N VAL A 292 -7.61 -2.63 6.46
CA VAL A 292 -7.28 -3.39 5.25
C VAL A 292 -7.83 -2.73 4.01
N GLN A 293 -7.21 -3.03 2.88
CA GLN A 293 -7.69 -2.67 1.56
C GLN A 293 -9.17 -3.05 1.40
N GLU A 294 -10.01 -2.09 1.00
CA GLU A 294 -11.44 -2.32 0.80
C GLU A 294 -11.67 -3.18 -0.45
N MET A 295 -11.73 -4.49 -0.25
CA MET A 295 -11.80 -5.46 -1.35
C MET A 295 -12.98 -5.19 -2.31
N LEU A 296 -14.19 -4.94 -1.80
CA LEU A 296 -15.37 -4.81 -2.69
C LEU A 296 -15.89 -3.39 -2.89
N GLY A 297 -15.18 -2.38 -2.37
CA GLY A 297 -15.69 -1.01 -2.34
C GLY A 297 -17.09 -0.91 -1.72
N ALA A 298 -17.87 0.05 -2.19
CA ALA A 298 -19.27 0.22 -1.82
C ALA A 298 -20.21 -0.89 -2.34
N CYS A 299 -19.72 -1.89 -3.09
CA CYS A 299 -20.56 -2.86 -3.78
C CYS A 299 -21.21 -3.87 -2.82
N GLN A 300 -22.53 -3.96 -2.88
CA GLN A 300 -23.31 -4.87 -2.05
C GLN A 300 -23.23 -6.29 -2.63
N VAL A 301 -22.72 -7.25 -1.85
CA VAL A 301 -22.57 -8.64 -2.30
C VAL A 301 -23.19 -9.65 -1.33
N ASN A 302 -23.67 -10.76 -1.87
CA ASN A 302 -23.96 -11.98 -1.13
C ASN A 302 -22.74 -12.90 -1.20
N LYS A 303 -22.04 -13.06 -0.06
CA LYS A 303 -20.83 -13.89 0.06
C LYS A 303 -21.19 -15.39 0.20
N ASP A 304 -20.71 -16.22 -0.72
CA ASP A 304 -20.68 -17.68 -0.59
C ASP A 304 -19.25 -18.13 -0.24
N TYR A 305 -18.99 -18.26 1.05
CA TYR A 305 -17.68 -18.69 1.58
C TYR A 305 -17.32 -20.13 1.22
N SER A 306 -18.30 -21.00 1.00
CA SER A 306 -18.04 -22.43 0.72
C SER A 306 -17.47 -22.62 -0.69
N ASN A 307 -17.89 -21.78 -1.63
CA ASN A 307 -17.40 -21.80 -3.02
C ASN A 307 -16.45 -20.63 -3.34
N LYS A 308 -16.13 -19.77 -2.36
CA LYS A 308 -15.39 -18.51 -2.54
C LYS A 308 -15.96 -17.61 -3.64
N VAL A 309 -17.27 -17.32 -3.58
CA VAL A 309 -17.95 -16.46 -4.58
C VAL A 309 -18.54 -15.22 -3.93
N TYR A 310 -18.25 -14.06 -4.52
CA TYR A 310 -18.99 -12.82 -4.30
C TYR A 310 -20.06 -12.69 -5.37
N ASN A 311 -21.32 -12.84 -4.98
CA ASN A 311 -22.45 -12.62 -5.88
C ASN A 311 -22.95 -11.19 -5.71
N LEU A 312 -22.74 -10.34 -6.70
CA LEU A 312 -23.20 -8.95 -6.68
C LEU A 312 -24.73 -8.92 -6.50
N ALA A 313 -25.19 -8.06 -5.59
CA ALA A 313 -26.60 -8.01 -5.14
C ALA A 313 -27.39 -6.87 -5.78
N SER A 314 -26.71 -5.85 -6.29
CA SER A 314 -27.25 -4.71 -7.02
C SER A 314 -26.18 -4.10 -7.91
N ASP A 315 -26.56 -3.22 -8.84
CA ASP A 315 -25.62 -2.31 -9.49
C ASP A 315 -24.81 -1.52 -8.45
N CYS A 316 -23.57 -1.20 -8.81
CA CYS A 316 -22.60 -0.53 -7.96
C CYS A 316 -21.88 0.60 -8.70
N ILE A 317 -21.53 1.64 -7.94
CA ILE A 317 -20.68 2.74 -8.40
C ILE A 317 -19.43 2.74 -7.51
N THR A 318 -18.25 2.92 -8.12
CA THR A 318 -16.98 3.05 -7.40
C THR A 318 -16.16 4.22 -7.95
N ASP A 319 -15.42 4.90 -7.08
CA ASP A 319 -14.43 5.92 -7.43
C ASP A 319 -12.97 5.44 -7.25
N LYS A 320 -12.81 4.16 -6.88
CA LYS A 320 -11.53 3.47 -6.68
C LYS A 320 -11.56 2.00 -7.17
N THR A 321 -10.39 1.38 -7.24
CA THR A 321 -10.22 -0.04 -7.60
C THR A 321 -10.95 -0.97 -6.63
N ILE A 322 -11.68 -1.95 -7.16
CA ILE A 322 -12.25 -3.09 -6.43
C ILE A 322 -11.28 -4.27 -6.51
N PHE A 323 -10.91 -4.88 -5.39
CA PHE A 323 -9.99 -6.01 -5.31
C PHE A 323 -10.68 -7.35 -5.02
N ILE A 324 -10.34 -8.38 -5.78
CA ILE A 324 -10.85 -9.74 -5.58
C ILE A 324 -9.86 -10.53 -4.72
N GLU A 325 -10.33 -11.10 -3.61
CA GLU A 325 -9.52 -11.94 -2.71
C GLU A 325 -8.91 -13.17 -3.41
N ASP A 326 -7.80 -13.68 -2.87
CA ASP A 326 -7.06 -14.79 -3.49
C ASP A 326 -7.91 -16.08 -3.60
N GLY A 327 -8.03 -16.56 -4.83
CA GLY A 327 -8.84 -17.72 -5.20
C GLY A 327 -10.36 -17.47 -5.14
N TRP A 328 -10.82 -16.22 -5.02
CA TRP A 328 -12.25 -15.89 -5.08
C TRP A 328 -12.74 -15.57 -6.50
N THR A 329 -14.05 -15.73 -6.69
CA THR A 329 -14.78 -15.35 -7.90
C THR A 329 -15.70 -14.15 -7.62
N LEU A 330 -15.59 -13.08 -8.40
CA LEU A 330 -16.61 -12.04 -8.48
C LEU A 330 -17.64 -12.42 -9.56
N ASN A 331 -18.80 -12.91 -9.13
CA ASN A 331 -19.96 -13.12 -9.98
C ASN A 331 -20.81 -11.85 -9.99
N GLY A 332 -20.82 -11.13 -11.11
CA GLY A 332 -21.66 -9.94 -11.29
C GLY A 332 -23.15 -10.23 -11.27
N ASN A 333 -23.57 -11.49 -11.43
CA ASN A 333 -24.97 -11.91 -11.33
C ASN A 333 -25.92 -11.13 -12.27
N GLY A 334 -25.39 -10.57 -13.36
CA GLY A 334 -26.11 -9.71 -14.32
C GLY A 334 -26.23 -8.23 -13.91
N TYR A 335 -25.59 -7.80 -12.82
CA TYR A 335 -25.48 -6.40 -12.41
C TYR A 335 -24.21 -5.74 -12.96
N SER A 336 -24.13 -4.41 -12.79
CA SER A 336 -23.04 -3.56 -13.26
C SER A 336 -22.15 -3.01 -12.14
N ILE A 337 -20.88 -2.77 -12.48
CA ILE A 337 -19.95 -1.92 -11.72
C ILE A 337 -19.55 -0.74 -12.63
N THR A 338 -19.87 0.48 -12.19
CA THR A 338 -19.56 1.73 -12.91
C THR A 338 -18.48 2.52 -12.18
N ALA A 339 -17.36 2.77 -12.84
CA ALA A 339 -16.34 3.70 -12.34
C ALA A 339 -16.73 5.17 -12.59
N ILE A 340 -16.47 6.03 -11.61
CA ILE A 340 -16.60 7.50 -11.68
C ILE A 340 -15.33 8.18 -11.14
N ASP A 341 -15.16 9.48 -11.39
CA ASP A 341 -14.08 10.23 -10.75
C ASP A 341 -14.35 10.43 -9.24
N PRO A 342 -13.33 10.30 -8.36
CA PRO A 342 -13.43 10.65 -6.95
C PRO A 342 -13.54 12.16 -6.75
N VAL A 343 -14.09 12.56 -5.61
CA VAL A 343 -14.32 13.98 -5.28
C VAL A 343 -12.99 14.75 -5.24
N GLY A 344 -12.81 15.67 -6.20
CA GLY A 344 -11.62 16.52 -6.30
C GLY A 344 -10.43 15.89 -7.03
N GLY A 345 -10.59 14.70 -7.62
CA GLY A 345 -9.57 14.02 -8.43
C GLY A 345 -10.15 13.45 -9.72
N HIS A 346 -9.48 12.42 -10.26
CA HIS A 346 -9.96 11.60 -11.38
C HIS A 346 -9.64 10.13 -11.14
N PHE A 347 -10.36 9.21 -11.80
CA PHE A 347 -10.19 7.78 -11.56
C PHE A 347 -8.80 7.29 -12.00
N LEU A 348 -8.14 6.50 -11.14
CA LEU A 348 -6.81 5.95 -11.38
C LEU A 348 -6.83 4.41 -11.29
N GLY A 349 -6.19 3.75 -12.24
CA GLY A 349 -5.92 2.31 -12.22
C GLY A 349 -7.04 1.47 -12.84
N ALA A 350 -7.35 0.34 -12.21
CA ALA A 350 -8.34 -0.59 -12.71
C ALA A 350 -9.69 -0.42 -11.99
N VAL A 351 -10.81 -0.63 -12.68
CA VAL A 351 -12.10 -0.73 -11.99
C VAL A 351 -12.12 -1.96 -11.08
N ILE A 352 -11.54 -3.07 -11.55
CA ILE A 352 -11.45 -4.35 -10.83
C ILE A 352 -10.05 -4.94 -10.99
N MET A 353 -9.47 -5.40 -9.89
CA MET A 353 -8.14 -6.00 -9.81
C MET A 353 -8.12 -7.25 -8.93
N ASN A 354 -7.14 -8.13 -9.12
CA ASN A 354 -6.82 -9.21 -8.17
C ASN A 354 -6.09 -8.66 -6.93
N GLY A 355 -6.41 -9.18 -5.74
CA GLY A 355 -5.63 -8.98 -4.52
C GLY A 355 -4.66 -10.14 -4.21
N GLY A 356 -4.72 -11.24 -4.98
CA GLY A 356 -3.89 -12.43 -4.80
C GLY A 356 -3.36 -13.00 -6.13
N THR A 357 -2.78 -14.20 -6.08
CA THR A 357 -2.20 -14.88 -7.26
C THR A 357 -3.24 -15.57 -8.16
N THR A 358 -4.48 -15.68 -7.68
CA THR A 358 -5.61 -16.21 -8.45
C THR A 358 -6.88 -15.40 -8.20
N ALA A 359 -7.66 -15.15 -9.25
CA ALA A 359 -8.99 -14.55 -9.16
C ALA A 359 -9.88 -15.06 -10.29
N SER A 360 -11.20 -14.84 -10.20
CA SER A 360 -12.11 -15.04 -11.34
C SER A 360 -13.21 -13.99 -11.40
N ILE A 361 -13.68 -13.65 -12.61
CA ILE A 361 -14.76 -12.69 -12.85
C ILE A 361 -15.74 -13.28 -13.87
N ILE A 362 -17.02 -13.33 -13.51
CA ILE A 362 -18.07 -13.89 -14.36
C ILE A 362 -19.37 -13.09 -14.34
N ASN A 363 -20.07 -13.05 -15.49
CA ASN A 363 -21.44 -12.54 -15.61
C ASN A 363 -21.63 -11.13 -15.04
N LEU A 364 -20.68 -10.24 -15.34
CA LEU A 364 -20.59 -8.87 -14.85
C LEU A 364 -20.58 -7.86 -15.99
N GLU A 365 -21.31 -6.76 -15.82
CA GLU A 365 -21.13 -5.55 -16.64
C GLU A 365 -20.10 -4.62 -15.96
N VAL A 366 -19.07 -4.19 -16.69
CA VAL A 366 -18.04 -3.27 -16.18
C VAL A 366 -17.96 -2.06 -17.11
N THR A 367 -18.16 -0.87 -16.56
CA THR A 367 -18.14 0.37 -17.33
C THR A 367 -17.55 1.54 -16.56
N ALA A 368 -17.35 2.67 -17.23
CA ALA A 368 -16.91 3.92 -16.65
C ALA A 368 -17.75 5.09 -17.19
N SER A 369 -18.06 6.06 -16.34
CA SER A 369 -18.99 7.15 -16.65
C SER A 369 -18.43 8.50 -16.22
N GLY A 370 -18.38 9.44 -17.16
CA GLY A 370 -18.06 10.84 -16.89
C GLY A 370 -16.60 11.12 -16.49
N LEU A 371 -15.68 10.17 -16.67
CA LEU A 371 -14.28 10.34 -16.27
C LEU A 371 -13.59 11.51 -16.96
N THR A 372 -12.79 12.23 -16.19
CA THR A 372 -11.96 13.36 -16.65
C THR A 372 -10.92 12.89 -17.67
N ASN A 373 -10.70 13.69 -18.72
CA ASN A 373 -9.69 13.43 -19.75
C ASN A 373 -8.27 13.68 -19.19
N ALA A 374 -7.79 12.70 -18.42
CA ALA A 374 -6.42 12.57 -17.95
C ALA A 374 -5.59 11.65 -18.88
N CYS A 375 -4.32 11.46 -18.55
CA CYS A 375 -3.38 10.71 -19.39
C CYS A 375 -2.39 9.95 -18.52
N ASP A 376 -2.76 8.75 -18.08
CA ASP A 376 -2.08 8.02 -17.02
C ASP A 376 -1.25 6.82 -17.52
N SER A 377 -0.36 6.33 -16.65
CA SER A 377 0.64 5.32 -16.99
C SER A 377 0.94 4.37 -15.83
N GLY A 378 1.61 3.24 -16.13
CA GLY A 378 1.97 2.24 -15.12
C GLY A 378 0.76 1.65 -14.40
N ALA A 379 0.74 1.77 -13.08
CA ALA A 379 -0.36 1.38 -12.21
C ALA A 379 -1.61 2.23 -12.46
N ASN A 380 -1.46 3.56 -12.49
CA ASN A 380 -2.54 4.55 -12.61
C ASN A 380 -3.34 4.52 -13.91
N ARG A 381 -2.81 3.89 -14.96
CA ARG A 381 -3.45 3.76 -16.28
C ARG A 381 -4.85 3.13 -16.17
N LEU A 382 -5.86 3.77 -16.77
CA LEU A 382 -7.24 3.27 -16.80
C LEU A 382 -7.36 1.85 -17.40
N ARG A 383 -8.02 0.96 -16.66
CA ARG A 383 -8.43 -0.40 -17.07
C ARG A 383 -9.82 -0.73 -16.54
N ALA A 384 -10.59 -1.59 -17.20
CA ALA A 384 -11.77 -2.19 -16.55
C ALA A 384 -11.34 -3.32 -15.62
N ILE A 385 -10.73 -4.36 -16.19
CA ILE A 385 -10.27 -5.54 -15.46
C ILE A 385 -8.74 -5.64 -15.60
N LEU A 386 -8.04 -5.73 -14.47
CA LEU A 386 -6.60 -5.99 -14.41
C LEU A 386 -6.32 -7.26 -13.59
N PHE A 387 -5.74 -8.28 -14.20
CA PHE A 387 -5.01 -9.31 -13.45
C PHE A 387 -3.50 -9.02 -13.52
N ASP A 388 -2.88 -8.72 -12.40
CA ASP A 388 -1.46 -8.38 -12.27
C ASP A 388 -0.75 -9.40 -11.38
N GLY A 389 0.19 -10.15 -11.95
CA GLY A 389 0.87 -11.25 -11.26
C GLY A 389 -0.02 -12.46 -10.95
N ALA A 390 -1.19 -12.57 -11.59
CA ALA A 390 -2.20 -13.58 -11.28
C ALA A 390 -2.72 -14.38 -12.48
N GLY A 391 -3.17 -15.59 -12.20
CA GLY A 391 -3.93 -16.44 -13.12
C GLY A 391 -5.43 -16.52 -12.79
N GLY A 392 -6.16 -17.35 -13.54
CA GLY A 392 -7.57 -17.63 -13.30
C GLY A 392 -8.47 -17.42 -14.52
N SER A 393 -9.66 -16.83 -14.34
CA SER A 393 -10.65 -16.71 -15.42
C SER A 393 -11.40 -15.38 -15.47
N ILE A 394 -11.64 -14.89 -16.69
CA ILE A 394 -12.44 -13.69 -16.97
C ILE A 394 -13.44 -14.11 -18.06
N THR A 395 -14.68 -14.44 -17.67
CA THR A 395 -15.62 -15.13 -18.56
C THR A 395 -17.02 -14.52 -18.59
N ASP A 396 -17.65 -14.49 -19.77
CA ASP A 396 -19.05 -14.09 -19.94
C ASP A 396 -19.38 -12.69 -19.39
N ASN A 397 -18.42 -11.75 -19.43
CA ASN A 397 -18.58 -10.36 -18.98
C ASN A 397 -18.88 -9.42 -20.15
N TYR A 398 -19.52 -8.28 -19.85
CA TYR A 398 -19.71 -7.17 -20.79
C TYR A 398 -18.88 -5.96 -20.32
N VAL A 399 -17.90 -5.55 -21.12
CA VAL A 399 -16.95 -4.49 -20.76
C VAL A 399 -17.00 -3.37 -21.81
N HIS A 400 -17.40 -2.17 -21.39
CA HIS A 400 -17.60 -1.02 -22.29
C HIS A 400 -17.32 0.33 -21.60
N GLY A 401 -17.31 1.45 -22.33
CA GLY A 401 -17.15 2.79 -21.75
C GLY A 401 -15.75 3.10 -21.20
N ILE A 402 -14.75 2.25 -21.44
CA ILE A 402 -13.45 2.30 -20.77
C ILE A 402 -12.53 3.33 -21.46
N ARG A 403 -12.78 4.61 -21.19
CA ARG A 403 -12.10 5.76 -21.79
C ARG A 403 -12.05 6.99 -20.87
N GLN A 404 -10.95 7.74 -20.94
CA GLN A 404 -10.78 9.07 -20.36
C GLN A 404 -10.66 10.10 -21.50
N GLY A 405 -11.78 10.31 -22.19
CA GLY A 405 -11.87 11.19 -23.35
C GLY A 405 -11.32 10.59 -24.66
N LEU A 406 -11.36 11.39 -25.74
CA LEU A 406 -10.94 10.98 -27.08
C LEU A 406 -9.49 11.43 -27.36
N SER A 407 -8.54 10.80 -26.69
CA SER A 407 -7.13 11.19 -26.68
C SER A 407 -6.20 10.10 -27.25
N GLY A 408 -4.92 10.44 -27.46
CA GLY A 408 -3.88 9.48 -27.84
C GLY A 408 -3.27 8.71 -26.67
N CYS A 409 -3.80 8.86 -25.46
CA CYS A 409 -3.25 8.26 -24.25
C CYS A 409 -3.38 6.74 -24.30
N GLN A 410 -2.28 6.04 -24.00
CA GLN A 410 -2.17 4.58 -24.20
C GLN A 410 -2.85 3.81 -23.05
N GLU A 411 -4.12 4.11 -22.82
CA GLU A 411 -4.93 3.62 -21.71
C GLU A 411 -6.38 3.37 -22.10
N GLY A 412 -7.19 2.96 -21.12
CA GLY A 412 -8.50 2.42 -21.37
C GLY A 412 -8.37 1.08 -22.07
N ASN A 413 -7.67 0.15 -21.41
CA ASN A 413 -7.67 -1.26 -21.80
C ASN A 413 -8.87 -1.93 -21.11
N ALA A 414 -9.76 -2.56 -21.87
CA ALA A 414 -10.94 -3.18 -21.26
C ALA A 414 -10.55 -4.37 -20.36
N ILE A 415 -9.74 -5.30 -20.89
CA ILE A 415 -9.17 -6.41 -20.11
C ILE A 415 -7.64 -6.39 -20.29
N GLU A 416 -6.88 -6.32 -19.19
CA GLU A 416 -5.43 -6.50 -19.17
C GLU A 416 -5.05 -7.62 -18.19
N VAL A 417 -4.27 -8.59 -18.66
CA VAL A 417 -3.62 -9.60 -17.82
C VAL A 417 -2.13 -9.46 -18.02
N ARG A 418 -1.37 -9.33 -16.93
CA ARG A 418 0.08 -9.15 -17.00
C ARG A 418 0.82 -9.85 -15.89
N ASN A 419 2.08 -10.18 -16.13
CA ASN A 419 2.94 -10.83 -15.14
C ASN A 419 4.41 -10.44 -15.33
N PHE A 420 4.85 -9.46 -14.54
CA PHE A 420 6.19 -8.87 -14.62
C PHE A 420 6.90 -8.90 -13.26
N ASP A 421 8.23 -8.94 -13.28
CA ASP A 421 9.05 -8.70 -12.09
C ASP A 421 9.14 -7.20 -11.76
N ALA A 422 9.72 -6.87 -10.60
CA ALA A 422 9.92 -5.48 -10.16
C ALA A 422 10.83 -4.64 -11.09
N ALA A 423 11.54 -5.27 -12.03
CA ALA A 423 12.36 -4.63 -13.05
C ALA A 423 11.65 -4.58 -14.43
N SER A 424 10.35 -4.89 -14.48
CA SER A 424 9.51 -4.92 -15.69
C SER A 424 9.91 -5.97 -16.75
N ASN A 425 10.66 -7.01 -16.36
CA ASN A 425 10.87 -8.18 -17.22
C ASN A 425 9.73 -9.21 -17.00
N PRO A 426 9.47 -10.14 -17.94
CA PRO A 426 8.56 -11.25 -17.71
C PRO A 426 8.93 -12.00 -16.42
N ALA A 427 7.98 -12.16 -15.50
CA ALA A 427 8.23 -12.79 -14.19
C ALA A 427 8.73 -14.26 -14.33
N PRO A 428 9.48 -14.80 -13.35
CA PRO A 428 10.04 -16.15 -13.46
C PRO A 428 8.97 -17.26 -13.42
N ASN A 429 7.90 -17.07 -12.66
CA ASN A 429 6.71 -17.92 -12.62
C ASN A 429 5.77 -17.57 -13.78
N GLN A 430 5.24 -18.57 -14.50
CA GLN A 430 4.23 -18.37 -15.54
C GLN A 430 2.83 -18.43 -14.93
N MET A 431 1.94 -17.52 -15.30
CA MET A 431 0.53 -17.51 -14.88
C MET A 431 -0.38 -17.91 -16.04
N GLU A 432 -1.34 -18.80 -15.79
CA GLU A 432 -2.33 -19.23 -16.78
C GLU A 432 -3.65 -18.46 -16.63
N VAL A 433 -4.25 -18.04 -17.75
CA VAL A 433 -5.53 -17.33 -17.73
C VAL A 433 -6.46 -17.75 -18.87
N LEU A 434 -7.75 -17.91 -18.54
CA LEU A 434 -8.84 -18.07 -19.49
C LEU A 434 -9.61 -16.76 -19.64
N ILE A 435 -9.62 -16.19 -20.85
CA ILE A 435 -10.42 -15.00 -21.18
C ILE A 435 -11.44 -15.44 -22.24
N SER A 436 -12.69 -15.70 -21.84
CA SER A 436 -13.65 -16.40 -22.72
C SER A 436 -15.08 -15.89 -22.71
N GLY A 437 -15.75 -15.82 -23.86
CA GLY A 437 -17.18 -15.46 -23.93
C GLY A 437 -17.50 -13.98 -23.62
N ASN A 438 -16.49 -13.13 -23.40
CA ASN A 438 -16.71 -11.73 -23.07
C ASN A 438 -17.13 -10.91 -24.31
N VAL A 439 -17.93 -9.87 -24.09
CA VAL A 439 -18.23 -8.82 -25.06
C VAL A 439 -17.48 -7.56 -24.65
N VAL A 440 -16.65 -7.03 -25.55
CA VAL A 440 -15.71 -5.93 -25.28
C VAL A 440 -15.83 -4.86 -26.37
N GLU A 441 -16.29 -3.67 -26.02
CA GLU A 441 -16.43 -2.55 -26.95
C GLU A 441 -16.16 -1.20 -26.29
N ASP A 442 -16.18 -0.10 -27.05
CA ASP A 442 -16.00 1.27 -26.54
C ASP A 442 -14.77 1.49 -25.61
N TYR A 443 -13.72 0.68 -25.77
CA TYR A 443 -12.44 0.82 -25.08
C TYR A 443 -11.54 1.85 -25.78
N GLN A 444 -10.75 2.62 -25.04
CA GLN A 444 -9.89 3.65 -25.65
C GLN A 444 -8.68 3.05 -26.38
N LYS A 445 -7.94 2.10 -25.79
CA LYS A 445 -6.67 1.60 -26.38
C LYS A 445 -6.73 0.14 -26.85
N ASN A 446 -6.90 -0.82 -25.96
CA ASN A 446 -6.94 -2.24 -26.32
C ASN A 446 -8.20 -2.92 -25.75
N GLY A 447 -8.80 -3.84 -26.52
CA GLY A 447 -9.89 -4.67 -26.01
C GLY A 447 -9.39 -5.68 -24.97
N ILE A 448 -8.52 -6.60 -25.40
CA ILE A 448 -7.87 -7.57 -24.53
C ILE A 448 -6.34 -7.45 -24.66
N THR A 449 -5.62 -7.42 -23.55
CA THR A 449 -4.15 -7.35 -23.51
C THR A 449 -3.57 -8.44 -22.63
N THR A 450 -2.61 -9.22 -23.13
CA THR A 450 -1.85 -10.20 -22.35
C THR A 450 -0.34 -9.93 -22.50
N ASN A 451 0.34 -9.60 -21.40
CA ASN A 451 1.74 -9.17 -21.39
C ASN A 451 2.58 -9.87 -20.31
N GLY A 452 3.90 -9.94 -20.45
CA GLY A 452 4.77 -10.57 -19.45
C GLY A 452 4.71 -12.10 -19.50
N ASN A 453 5.04 -12.80 -18.41
CA ASN A 453 5.02 -14.28 -18.40
C ASN A 453 3.61 -14.83 -18.15
N VAL A 454 2.72 -14.61 -19.12
CA VAL A 454 1.33 -15.07 -19.12
C VAL A 454 1.13 -16.09 -20.23
N ALA A 455 0.47 -17.21 -19.91
CA ALA A 455 -0.05 -18.18 -20.86
C ALA A 455 -1.58 -18.03 -20.96
N ALA A 456 -2.06 -17.39 -22.02
CA ALA A 456 -3.48 -17.05 -22.16
C ALA A 456 -4.22 -17.97 -23.13
N THR A 457 -5.40 -18.46 -22.74
CA THR A 457 -6.42 -18.90 -23.69
C THR A 457 -7.43 -17.77 -23.87
N VAL A 458 -7.45 -17.15 -25.06
CA VAL A 458 -8.39 -16.08 -25.40
C VAL A 458 -9.38 -16.62 -26.41
N SER A 459 -10.60 -16.94 -25.97
CA SER A 459 -11.52 -17.72 -26.78
C SER A 459 -12.96 -17.24 -26.83
N ASP A 460 -13.62 -17.38 -27.98
CA ASP A 460 -15.07 -17.19 -28.10
C ASP A 460 -15.57 -15.79 -27.66
N ASN A 461 -14.69 -14.78 -27.62
CA ASN A 461 -15.02 -13.39 -27.26
C ASN A 461 -15.47 -12.57 -28.48
N THR A 462 -16.23 -11.51 -28.25
CA THR A 462 -16.54 -10.48 -29.26
C THR A 462 -15.88 -9.17 -28.89
N ILE A 463 -15.00 -8.64 -29.75
CA ILE A 463 -14.24 -7.41 -29.53
C ILE A 463 -14.45 -6.41 -30.68
N THR A 464 -14.91 -5.20 -30.37
CA THR A 464 -15.27 -4.16 -31.35
C THR A 464 -14.61 -2.83 -31.01
N GLY A 465 -13.72 -2.33 -31.87
CA GLY A 465 -13.17 -0.98 -31.78
C GLY A 465 -14.13 0.10 -32.30
N ASP A 466 -13.78 1.39 -32.13
CA ASP A 466 -14.64 2.54 -32.48
C ASP A 466 -14.86 2.75 -33.99
N GLY A 467 -14.29 1.91 -34.85
CA GLY A 467 -14.28 2.10 -36.29
C GLY A 467 -13.18 3.08 -36.71
N GLN A 468 -13.47 3.92 -37.70
CA GLN A 468 -12.47 4.83 -38.27
C GLN A 468 -12.25 6.06 -37.38
N ILE A 469 -11.22 6.01 -36.54
CA ILE A 469 -10.87 7.08 -35.62
C ILE A 469 -9.52 7.76 -35.95
N THR A 470 -9.27 8.91 -35.31
CA THR A 470 -8.09 9.76 -35.54
C THR A 470 -7.26 10.05 -34.30
N TYR A 471 -7.74 9.72 -33.10
CA TYR A 471 -7.06 10.03 -31.84
C TYR A 471 -6.07 8.94 -31.40
N ILE A 472 -6.38 7.66 -31.62
CA ILE A 472 -5.54 6.54 -31.16
C ILE A 472 -5.60 5.34 -32.10
N ALA A 473 -4.51 4.57 -32.18
CA ALA A 473 -4.50 3.28 -32.87
C ALA A 473 -4.91 2.16 -31.89
N GLN A 474 -6.14 1.68 -32.03
CA GLN A 474 -6.69 0.60 -31.21
C GLN A 474 -6.14 -0.78 -31.59
N ASN A 475 -6.10 -1.69 -30.62
CA ASN A 475 -5.95 -3.12 -30.89
C ASN A 475 -7.10 -3.93 -30.29
N GLY A 476 -7.65 -4.89 -31.04
CA GLY A 476 -8.69 -5.78 -30.52
C GLY A 476 -8.10 -6.70 -29.45
N ILE A 477 -7.07 -7.47 -29.82
CA ILE A 477 -6.29 -8.29 -28.91
C ILE A 477 -4.81 -7.92 -29.08
N GLN A 478 -4.09 -7.69 -27.97
CA GLN A 478 -2.64 -7.61 -27.92
C GLN A 478 -2.07 -8.76 -27.10
N VAL A 479 -1.10 -9.48 -27.65
CA VAL A 479 -0.25 -10.42 -26.92
C VAL A 479 1.19 -9.92 -27.06
N GLY A 480 1.92 -9.75 -25.96
CA GLY A 480 3.26 -9.18 -26.06
C GLY A 480 4.18 -9.33 -24.86
N TYR A 481 5.36 -8.75 -24.97
CA TYR A 481 6.37 -8.66 -23.91
C TYR A 481 6.60 -10.01 -23.19
N GLY A 482 6.85 -11.08 -23.95
CA GLY A 482 7.08 -12.43 -23.43
C GLY A 482 5.84 -13.33 -23.28
N ALA A 483 4.62 -12.83 -23.47
CA ALA A 483 3.42 -13.65 -23.31
C ALA A 483 3.28 -14.72 -24.39
N THR A 484 2.57 -15.80 -24.06
CA THR A 484 2.09 -16.82 -25.01
C THR A 484 0.56 -16.83 -25.03
N ALA A 485 -0.04 -17.19 -26.17
CA ALA A 485 -1.50 -17.25 -26.26
C ALA A 485 -2.02 -18.28 -27.27
N PHE A 486 -3.16 -18.90 -26.93
CA PHE A 486 -4.06 -19.52 -27.89
C PHE A 486 -5.29 -18.63 -28.11
N VAL A 487 -5.31 -17.94 -29.25
CA VAL A 487 -6.39 -17.02 -29.64
C VAL A 487 -7.33 -17.75 -30.58
N ARG A 488 -8.53 -18.15 -30.15
CA ARG A 488 -9.44 -18.95 -30.98
C ARG A 488 -10.91 -18.51 -30.98
N ASN A 489 -11.61 -18.71 -32.10
CA ASN A 489 -13.06 -18.48 -32.21
C ASN A 489 -13.52 -17.03 -31.88
N ASN A 490 -12.63 -16.05 -31.73
CA ASN A 490 -13.01 -14.69 -31.38
C ASN A 490 -13.53 -13.96 -32.61
N THR A 491 -14.49 -13.04 -32.40
CA THR A 491 -14.94 -12.10 -33.42
C THR A 491 -14.33 -10.74 -33.13
N ILE A 492 -13.47 -10.23 -34.02
CA ILE A 492 -12.64 -9.06 -33.76
C ILE A 492 -12.81 -8.04 -34.90
N SER A 493 -13.36 -6.87 -34.58
CA SER A 493 -13.77 -5.90 -35.60
C SER A 493 -13.45 -4.44 -35.31
N SER A 494 -13.49 -3.63 -36.36
CA SER A 494 -13.54 -2.16 -36.30
C SER A 494 -12.36 -1.45 -35.60
N ASN A 495 -11.20 -2.09 -35.49
CA ASN A 495 -9.97 -1.43 -35.01
C ASN A 495 -9.30 -0.66 -36.16
N TRP A 496 -9.45 0.68 -36.25
CA TRP A 496 -8.93 1.43 -37.41
C TRP A 496 -8.39 2.84 -37.10
N TYR A 497 -7.15 3.11 -37.53
CA TYR A 497 -6.50 4.42 -37.34
C TYR A 497 -6.27 5.18 -38.65
N SER A 498 -7.16 6.12 -38.96
CA SER A 498 -7.13 6.87 -40.23
C SER A 498 -5.86 7.70 -40.51
N PRO A 499 -5.14 8.27 -39.53
CA PRO A 499 -3.90 9.03 -39.77
C PRO A 499 -2.70 8.20 -40.25
N LYS A 500 -2.69 6.87 -40.07
CA LYS A 500 -1.65 5.94 -40.56
C LYS A 500 -0.20 6.21 -40.10
N SER A 501 0.01 7.08 -39.11
CA SER A 501 1.32 7.24 -38.43
C SER A 501 1.65 6.05 -37.51
N TYR A 502 0.62 5.30 -37.12
CA TYR A 502 0.65 4.01 -36.46
C TYR A 502 -0.35 3.08 -37.17
N VAL A 503 -0.44 1.83 -36.74
CA VAL A 503 -1.34 0.81 -37.31
C VAL A 503 -2.26 0.29 -36.22
N ALA A 504 -3.57 0.30 -36.46
CA ALA A 504 -4.55 -0.41 -35.63
C ALA A 504 -4.68 -1.88 -36.06
N CYS A 505 -4.85 -2.78 -35.10
CA CYS A 505 -4.72 -4.22 -35.33
C CYS A 505 -5.89 -5.01 -34.74
N GLY A 506 -6.41 -6.01 -35.45
CA GLY A 506 -7.33 -7.00 -34.87
C GLY A 506 -6.61 -7.83 -33.81
N LEU A 507 -5.52 -8.51 -34.20
CA LEU A 507 -4.60 -9.20 -33.30
C LEU A 507 -3.17 -8.65 -33.50
N LEU A 508 -2.61 -8.08 -32.43
CA LEU A 508 -1.25 -7.58 -32.34
C LEU A 508 -0.37 -8.57 -31.56
N MET A 509 0.68 -9.09 -32.21
CA MET A 509 1.80 -9.76 -31.58
C MET A 509 2.94 -8.74 -31.43
N TYR A 510 3.38 -8.44 -30.21
CA TYR A 510 4.44 -7.46 -29.92
C TYR A 510 5.49 -8.03 -28.97
N ASP A 511 6.56 -8.60 -29.52
CA ASP A 511 7.56 -9.38 -28.76
C ASP A 511 6.94 -10.51 -27.89
N ALA A 512 5.92 -11.18 -28.44
CA ALA A 512 5.31 -12.35 -27.81
C ALA A 512 6.20 -13.59 -28.01
N ASN A 513 6.27 -14.46 -27.00
CA ASN A 513 7.07 -15.69 -27.09
C ASN A 513 6.43 -16.72 -28.02
N GLY A 514 5.10 -16.75 -28.15
CA GLY A 514 4.41 -17.61 -29.13
C GLY A 514 2.90 -17.45 -29.12
N VAL A 515 2.32 -17.12 -30.28
CA VAL A 515 0.86 -17.03 -30.46
C VAL A 515 0.38 -18.05 -31.49
N LYS A 516 -0.53 -18.92 -31.03
CA LYS A 516 -1.32 -19.80 -31.90
C LYS A 516 -2.68 -19.14 -32.11
N GLN A 517 -3.10 -18.98 -33.36
CA GLN A 517 -4.44 -18.46 -33.66
C GLN A 517 -5.22 -19.42 -34.56
N LYS A 518 -6.52 -19.62 -34.29
CA LYS A 518 -7.38 -20.56 -35.02
C LYS A 518 -8.83 -20.08 -35.07
N ASP A 519 -9.49 -20.20 -36.22
CA ASP A 519 -10.94 -19.98 -36.38
C ASP A 519 -11.49 -18.61 -35.88
N ASN A 520 -10.63 -17.59 -35.79
CA ASN A 520 -11.05 -16.21 -35.46
C ASN A 520 -11.65 -15.50 -36.69
N ILE A 521 -12.70 -14.71 -36.47
CA ILE A 521 -13.36 -13.91 -37.50
C ILE A 521 -12.86 -12.46 -37.38
N PHE A 522 -12.24 -11.95 -38.45
CA PHE A 522 -11.74 -10.58 -38.51
C PHE A 522 -12.36 -9.79 -39.67
N PHE A 523 -12.98 -8.65 -39.39
CA PHE A 523 -13.51 -7.71 -40.38
C PHE A 523 -13.37 -6.26 -39.91
N THR A 524 -13.50 -5.28 -40.82
CA THR A 524 -13.43 -3.82 -40.55
C THR A 524 -12.22 -3.28 -39.78
N ASN A 525 -11.21 -4.09 -39.44
CA ASN A 525 -9.93 -3.65 -38.89
C ASN A 525 -9.03 -3.08 -40.00
N GLU A 526 -8.13 -2.14 -39.65
CA GLU A 526 -7.10 -1.61 -40.57
C GLU A 526 -6.11 -2.72 -40.98
N LYS A 527 -5.69 -3.54 -40.00
CA LYS A 527 -4.99 -4.81 -40.20
C LYS A 527 -5.58 -5.88 -39.31
N ASN A 528 -5.93 -7.03 -39.88
CA ASN A 528 -6.43 -8.16 -39.09
C ASN A 528 -5.35 -8.75 -38.18
N LEU A 529 -4.13 -8.93 -38.71
CA LEU A 529 -2.98 -9.49 -38.00
C LEU A 529 -1.79 -8.54 -38.13
N CYS A 530 -1.14 -8.27 -37.00
CA CYS A 530 0.08 -7.47 -36.89
C CYS A 530 1.13 -8.25 -36.09
N ASN A 531 2.38 -8.29 -36.58
CA ASN A 531 3.50 -8.89 -35.86
C ASN A 531 4.68 -7.92 -35.85
N PHE A 532 5.11 -7.53 -34.65
CA PHE A 532 6.26 -6.68 -34.41
C PHE A 532 7.23 -7.44 -33.48
N MET A 533 8.47 -7.63 -33.95
CA MET A 533 9.49 -8.48 -33.30
C MET A 533 9.09 -9.96 -33.23
N ARG A 534 8.99 -10.56 -32.04
CA ARG A 534 8.62 -11.97 -31.85
C ARG A 534 7.10 -12.14 -31.79
N GLY A 535 6.62 -13.32 -32.20
CA GLY A 535 5.19 -13.65 -32.16
C GLY A 535 4.82 -15.02 -32.73
N GLY A 536 5.58 -15.53 -33.70
CA GLY A 536 5.36 -16.86 -34.32
C GLY A 536 6.15 -18.01 -33.69
N GLY A 537 6.52 -17.92 -32.41
CA GLY A 537 7.33 -18.92 -31.71
C GLY A 537 6.54 -20.16 -31.27
N ILE A 538 7.24 -21.13 -30.68
CA ILE A 538 6.65 -22.38 -30.19
C ILE A 538 5.68 -22.04 -29.06
N PHE A 539 4.43 -22.46 -29.23
CA PHE A 539 3.38 -22.39 -28.23
C PHE A 539 3.52 -23.57 -27.28
N ASN A 540 4.05 -23.32 -26.08
CA ASN A 540 4.12 -24.29 -24.99
C ASN A 540 2.81 -24.20 -24.20
N LEU A 541 2.21 -25.36 -23.88
CA LEU A 541 1.05 -25.55 -23.00
C LEU A 541 1.45 -26.43 -21.80
N GLU A 542 2.74 -26.40 -21.45
CA GLU A 542 3.59 -27.60 -21.27
C GLU A 542 3.97 -28.28 -22.61
#